data_AF-A0A969CIE7-F1
#
_entry.id   AF-A0A969CIE7-F1
#
_cell.length_a   1.000
_cell.length_b   1.000
_cell.length_c   1.000
_cell.angle_alpha   90.00
_cell.angle_beta   90.00
_cell.angle_gamma   90.00
#
_symmetry.space_group_name_H-M   'P 1'
#
loop_
_entity.id
_entity.type
_entity.pdbx_description
1 polymer ?
#
loop_
_entity_poly.entity_id
_entity_poly.type
_entity_poly.pdbx_seq_one_letter_code
_entity_poly.pdbx_strand_id
1 'polypeptide(L)'
;DATLSREDLALKLGCSPDEIKVVCQVVPDVGNLVITQVTDMKRMGMSRGGDQLKRVAAITGHYRDLDADTTGILDFKKFMEDGAWWRDSRGVNDFLEVQTLVLVGTPCRNLFDLAAEFAIVCGYCPEEDDTQFQEFVRRTVLAEIHQAIGRLRAHRRPGESLRVVLISDIEMDIPVQQIKARDLCVEAAHKTERVKMAIESAILQLQAKGEKVTQQVVSAMTQIPRGTIARYWRLFISVLEGMNSEMNNSRNKPDPEQESHQAIAGILDELADLPIDQLLPSLHEVFFDWLKPKEWGSVWDGVSAAGQMAILEGLALVLPERVLERC
;
A
#
# COMPACT_ATOMS: atom_id res chain seq x y z
N ASP A 1 31.04 -8.48 -9.78
CA ASP A 1 29.70 -8.59 -9.18
C ASP A 1 28.73 -8.90 -10.30
N ALA A 2 27.94 -9.97 -10.19
CA ALA A 2 27.05 -10.43 -11.27
C ALA A 2 25.79 -9.56 -11.42
N THR A 3 25.56 -8.60 -10.53
CA THR A 3 24.41 -7.67 -10.57
C THR A 3 24.81 -6.21 -10.79
N LEU A 4 26.07 -5.95 -11.19
CA LEU A 4 26.47 -4.61 -11.60
C LEU A 4 25.81 -4.30 -12.96
N SER A 5 25.04 -3.21 -13.02
CA SER A 5 24.43 -2.77 -14.28
C SER A 5 25.50 -2.29 -15.27
N ARG A 6 25.16 -2.34 -16.56
CA ARG A 6 26.03 -1.82 -17.62
C ARG A 6 26.27 -0.32 -17.41
N GLU A 7 25.24 0.39 -16.98
CA GLU A 7 25.23 1.82 -16.72
C GLU A 7 26.16 2.16 -15.55
N ASP A 8 26.10 1.41 -14.44
CA ASP A 8 26.99 1.63 -13.29
C ASP A 8 28.44 1.23 -13.61
N LEU A 9 28.65 0.20 -14.45
CA LEU A 9 29.99 -0.17 -14.92
C LEU A 9 30.56 0.91 -15.84
N ALA A 10 29.75 1.48 -16.75
CA ALA A 10 30.14 2.58 -17.63
C ALA A 10 30.57 3.80 -16.83
N LEU A 11 29.78 4.16 -15.80
CA LEU A 11 30.11 5.22 -14.86
C LEU A 11 31.47 4.97 -14.18
N LYS A 12 31.71 3.74 -13.70
CA LYS A 12 32.99 3.38 -13.04
C LYS A 12 34.19 3.39 -13.98
N LEU A 13 33.99 3.09 -15.26
CA LEU A 13 35.05 3.05 -16.28
C LEU A 13 35.25 4.40 -16.99
N GLY A 14 34.35 5.36 -16.80
CA GLY A 14 34.39 6.64 -17.50
C GLY A 14 34.16 6.51 -19.01
N CYS A 15 33.35 5.54 -19.45
CA CYS A 15 33.05 5.30 -20.87
C CYS A 15 31.54 5.31 -21.14
N SER A 16 31.14 5.26 -22.41
CA SER A 16 29.73 5.11 -22.77
C SER A 16 29.21 3.69 -22.47
N PRO A 17 27.97 3.52 -21.99
CA PRO A 17 27.35 2.20 -21.84
C PRO A 17 27.36 1.37 -23.13
N ASP A 18 27.35 2.00 -24.31
CA ASP A 18 27.32 1.30 -25.60
C ASP A 18 28.67 0.64 -25.96
N GLU A 19 29.76 1.09 -25.33
CA GLU A 19 31.08 0.49 -25.44
C GLU A 19 31.17 -0.83 -24.66
N ILE A 20 30.28 -1.04 -23.69
CA ILE A 20 30.24 -2.25 -22.87
C ILE A 20 29.36 -3.30 -23.53
N LYS A 21 29.99 -4.39 -23.97
CA LYS A 21 29.28 -5.58 -24.47
C LYS A 21 28.88 -6.47 -23.30
N VAL A 22 27.57 -6.59 -23.07
CA VAL A 22 27.01 -7.48 -22.07
C VAL A 22 26.81 -8.86 -22.69
N VAL A 23 27.46 -9.88 -22.12
CA VAL A 23 27.25 -11.28 -22.47
C VAL A 23 26.35 -11.90 -21.42
N CYS A 24 25.14 -12.29 -21.79
CA CYS A 24 24.18 -12.95 -20.91
C CYS A 24 24.01 -14.40 -21.32
N GLN A 25 23.83 -15.29 -20.32
CA GLN A 25 23.28 -16.61 -20.57
C GLN A 25 21.76 -16.48 -20.79
N VAL A 26 21.20 -17.31 -21.68
CA VAL A 26 19.73 -17.42 -21.83
C VAL A 26 19.15 -17.72 -20.44
N VAL A 27 18.26 -16.84 -19.97
CA VAL A 27 17.58 -17.01 -18.69
C VAL A 27 16.71 -18.28 -18.82
N PRO A 28 16.96 -19.32 -18.01
CA PRO A 28 16.15 -20.52 -18.06
C PRO A 28 14.69 -20.18 -17.68
N ASP A 29 13.76 -21.00 -18.16
CA ASP A 29 12.36 -20.85 -17.79
C ASP A 29 12.19 -20.90 -16.25
N VAL A 30 11.52 -19.89 -15.71
CA VAL A 30 11.19 -19.73 -14.29
C VAL A 30 9.67 -19.58 -14.12
N GLY A 31 8.87 -20.14 -15.02
CA GLY A 31 7.40 -20.16 -14.92
C GLY A 31 6.86 -20.81 -13.64
N ASN A 32 7.73 -21.48 -12.87
CA ASN A 32 7.43 -22.05 -11.58
C ASN A 32 7.60 -21.07 -10.40
N LEU A 33 8.05 -19.83 -10.64
CA LEU A 33 8.22 -18.78 -9.64
C LEU A 33 7.14 -17.69 -9.77
N VAL A 34 6.39 -17.47 -8.70
CA VAL A 34 5.44 -16.35 -8.57
C VAL A 34 6.03 -15.28 -7.66
N ILE A 35 6.08 -14.03 -8.14
CA ILE A 35 6.53 -12.89 -7.35
C ILE A 35 5.32 -12.01 -7.05
N THR A 36 5.05 -11.84 -5.76
CA THR A 36 3.93 -11.05 -5.24
C THR A 36 4.49 -9.84 -4.50
N GLN A 37 3.93 -8.65 -4.74
CA GLN A 37 4.33 -7.41 -4.10
C GLN A 37 3.17 -6.83 -3.28
N VAL A 38 3.43 -6.53 -2.01
CA VAL A 38 2.49 -5.83 -1.13
C VAL A 38 2.77 -4.33 -1.17
N THR A 39 1.84 -3.54 -1.71
CA THR A 39 2.07 -2.13 -2.13
C THR A 39 1.49 -1.06 -1.20
N ASP A 40 0.90 -1.43 -0.07
CA ASP A 40 0.29 -0.52 0.91
C ASP A 40 1.05 -0.51 2.26
N MET A 41 2.36 -0.77 2.18
CA MET A 41 3.24 -0.97 3.33
C MET A 41 4.39 0.06 3.39
N LYS A 42 4.52 0.94 2.40
CA LYS A 42 5.63 1.89 2.27
C LYS A 42 6.97 1.16 2.17
N ARG A 43 8.06 1.87 2.48
CA ARG A 43 9.44 1.36 2.41
C ARG A 43 9.74 0.23 3.41
N MET A 44 9.00 0.12 4.51
CA MET A 44 9.28 -0.82 5.62
C MET A 44 10.76 -0.88 6.06
N GLY A 45 11.40 0.28 6.25
CA GLY A 45 12.81 0.38 6.65
C GLY A 45 13.11 0.04 8.12
N MET A 46 14.28 0.48 8.62
CA MET A 46 14.79 0.23 9.98
C MET A 46 13.97 0.86 11.13
N SER A 47 13.20 1.89 10.80
CA SER A 47 12.36 2.64 11.74
C SER A 47 10.90 2.32 11.46
N ARG A 48 10.36 1.34 12.21
CA ARG A 48 8.97 0.88 12.08
C ARG A 48 8.16 1.27 13.31
N GLY A 49 6.97 1.81 13.08
CA GLY A 49 5.99 2.06 14.13
C GLY A 49 5.32 0.76 14.61
N GLY A 50 4.63 0.82 15.75
CA GLY A 50 3.96 -0.35 16.32
C GLY A 50 2.88 -0.97 15.42
N ASP A 51 2.19 -0.17 14.59
CA ASP A 51 1.21 -0.68 13.63
C ASP A 51 1.89 -1.41 12.47
N GLN A 52 2.97 -0.86 11.92
CA GLN A 52 3.75 -1.51 10.86
C GLN A 52 4.31 -2.86 11.30
N LEU A 53 4.84 -2.95 12.53
CA LEU A 53 5.33 -4.21 13.10
C LEU A 53 4.21 -5.26 13.20
N LYS A 54 3.02 -4.87 13.66
CA LYS A 54 1.86 -5.77 13.74
C LYS A 54 1.41 -6.25 12.37
N ARG A 55 1.35 -5.36 11.38
CA ARG A 55 0.96 -5.69 10.01
C ARG A 55 1.96 -6.63 9.34
N VAL A 56 3.27 -6.37 9.49
CA VAL A 56 4.32 -7.28 8.99
C VAL A 56 4.18 -8.64 9.66
N ALA A 57 4.02 -8.70 10.99
CA ALA A 57 3.83 -9.96 11.72
C ALA A 57 2.59 -10.74 11.26
N ALA A 58 1.51 -10.05 10.90
CA ALA A 58 0.31 -10.68 10.36
C ALA A 58 0.54 -11.27 8.95
N ILE A 59 1.29 -10.58 8.08
CA ILE A 59 1.65 -11.09 6.76
C ILE A 59 2.61 -12.28 6.88
N THR A 60 3.66 -12.17 7.69
CA THR A 60 4.63 -13.25 7.87
C THR A 60 3.99 -14.46 8.55
N GLY A 61 3.15 -14.23 9.56
CA GLY A 61 2.34 -15.25 10.21
C GLY A 61 1.43 -15.99 9.22
N HIS A 62 0.72 -15.26 8.35
CA HIS A 62 -0.12 -15.86 7.31
C HIS A 62 0.64 -16.87 6.43
N TYR A 63 1.86 -16.54 5.98
CA TYR A 63 2.64 -17.47 5.14
C TYR A 63 3.21 -18.64 5.93
N ARG A 64 3.61 -18.44 7.19
CA ARG A 64 4.03 -19.54 8.07
C ARG A 64 2.88 -20.47 8.44
N ASP A 65 1.66 -19.96 8.58
CA ASP A 65 0.47 -20.78 8.83
C ASP A 65 0.13 -21.66 7.62
N LEU A 66 0.47 -21.22 6.40
CA LEU A 66 0.31 -22.02 5.19
C LEU A 66 1.37 -23.12 5.09
N ASP A 67 2.64 -22.78 5.34
CA ASP A 67 3.75 -23.74 5.38
C ASP A 67 4.87 -23.20 6.27
N ALA A 68 5.00 -23.73 7.48
CA ALA A 68 6.00 -23.29 8.44
C ALA A 68 7.41 -23.81 8.13
N ASP A 69 7.53 -24.96 7.47
CA ASP A 69 8.81 -25.65 7.27
C ASP A 69 9.57 -25.10 6.06
N THR A 70 8.83 -24.58 5.07
CA THR A 70 9.43 -24.07 3.82
C THR A 70 9.21 -22.57 3.57
N THR A 71 8.80 -21.82 4.60
CA THR A 71 8.72 -20.36 4.56
C THR A 71 9.93 -19.73 5.22
N GLY A 72 10.73 -18.99 4.46
CA GLY A 72 11.84 -18.19 4.97
C GLY A 72 11.52 -16.70 4.96
N ILE A 73 11.93 -15.98 6.01
CA ILE A 73 11.76 -14.53 6.13
C ILE A 73 13.11 -13.83 6.12
N LEU A 74 13.23 -12.84 5.23
CA LEU A 74 14.40 -11.98 5.13
C LEU A 74 14.00 -10.55 5.47
N ASP A 75 14.59 -10.02 6.54
CA ASP A 75 14.30 -8.67 7.05
C ASP A 75 15.59 -7.88 7.33
N PHE A 76 15.53 -6.68 7.86
CA PHE A 76 16.70 -6.02 8.40
C PHE A 76 17.17 -6.70 9.67
N LYS A 77 18.49 -6.66 9.92
CA LYS A 77 19.13 -7.30 11.09
C LYS A 77 18.45 -7.00 12.43
N LYS A 78 17.81 -5.84 12.59
CA LYS A 78 17.09 -5.45 13.81
C LYS A 78 15.80 -6.26 14.04
N PHE A 79 15.17 -6.74 12.98
CA PHE A 79 13.89 -7.45 12.97
C PHE A 79 14.03 -8.88 12.43
N MET A 80 15.26 -9.35 12.22
CA MET A 80 15.56 -10.66 11.66
C MET A 80 14.98 -11.77 12.53
N GLU A 81 14.32 -12.71 11.85
CA GLU A 81 13.98 -14.02 12.40
C GLU A 81 14.84 -15.09 11.73
N ASP A 82 14.70 -15.26 10.40
CA ASP A 82 15.41 -16.32 9.67
C ASP A 82 16.68 -15.79 8.98
N GLY A 83 16.59 -14.65 8.28
CA GLY A 83 17.74 -14.02 7.65
C GLY A 83 17.66 -12.50 7.56
N ALA A 84 18.80 -11.88 7.24
CA ALA A 84 18.92 -10.45 7.04
C ALA A 84 19.43 -10.00 5.67
N TRP A 85 18.95 -8.83 5.28
CA TRP A 85 19.48 -8.04 4.19
C TRP A 85 21.00 -7.90 4.29
N TRP A 86 21.65 -7.97 3.12
CA TRP A 86 23.10 -7.94 2.89
C TRP A 86 23.91 -9.12 3.44
N ARG A 87 23.44 -9.79 4.51
CA ARG A 87 24.09 -10.99 5.07
C ARG A 87 23.66 -12.25 4.33
N ASP A 88 22.34 -12.49 4.25
CA ASP A 88 21.76 -13.73 3.75
C ASP A 88 21.06 -13.53 2.40
N SER A 89 20.76 -12.28 2.03
CA SER A 89 20.34 -11.93 0.66
C SER A 89 21.47 -12.11 -0.36
N ARG A 90 22.72 -12.22 0.10
CA ARG A 90 23.92 -12.39 -0.70
C ARG A 90 24.74 -13.58 -0.21
N GLY A 91 25.35 -14.32 -1.13
CA GLY A 91 26.48 -15.21 -0.83
C GLY A 91 26.22 -16.47 0.00
N VAL A 92 25.02 -16.65 0.56
CA VAL A 92 24.64 -17.82 1.37
C VAL A 92 23.49 -18.60 0.70
N ASN A 93 23.40 -19.90 0.97
CA ASN A 93 22.40 -20.82 0.39
C ASN A 93 21.32 -21.24 1.39
N ASP A 94 21.15 -20.49 2.48
CA ASP A 94 20.24 -20.87 3.57
C ASP A 94 18.77 -20.91 3.12
N PHE A 95 18.42 -20.16 2.08
CA PHE A 95 17.09 -20.15 1.45
C PHE A 95 17.00 -21.03 0.19
N LEU A 96 17.89 -22.01 0.01
CA LEU A 96 17.86 -22.87 -1.18
C LEU A 96 16.65 -23.80 -1.20
N GLU A 97 16.26 -24.33 -0.04
CA GLU A 97 15.23 -25.35 0.12
C GLU A 97 13.84 -24.76 0.44
N VAL A 98 13.75 -23.46 0.73
CA VAL A 98 12.47 -22.80 1.03
C VAL A 98 11.61 -22.70 -0.24
N GLN A 99 10.30 -22.86 -0.13
CA GLN A 99 9.37 -22.66 -1.24
C GLN A 99 8.83 -21.24 -1.27
N THR A 100 8.61 -20.65 -0.10
CA THR A 100 8.16 -19.26 0.05
C THR A 100 9.26 -18.42 0.69
N LEU A 101 9.66 -17.33 0.03
CA LEU A 101 10.59 -16.35 0.56
C LEU A 101 9.90 -15.00 0.74
N VAL A 102 9.76 -14.55 1.99
CA VAL A 102 9.19 -13.24 2.33
C VAL A 102 10.31 -12.24 2.51
N LEU A 103 10.33 -11.21 1.67
CA LEU A 103 11.31 -10.12 1.67
C LEU A 103 10.67 -8.87 2.29
N VAL A 104 11.14 -8.46 3.46
CA VAL A 104 10.53 -7.35 4.21
C VAL A 104 11.32 -6.06 4.04
N GLY A 105 10.69 -5.09 3.39
CA GLY A 105 11.20 -3.73 3.21
C GLY A 105 12.16 -3.53 2.05
N THR A 106 12.42 -2.25 1.78
CA THR A 106 13.30 -1.79 0.70
C THR A 106 14.75 -1.77 1.18
N PRO A 107 15.65 -2.64 0.69
CA PRO A 107 17.04 -2.74 1.14
C PRO A 107 17.91 -1.59 0.63
N CYS A 108 17.66 -0.39 1.14
CA CYS A 108 18.43 0.80 0.80
C CYS A 108 19.44 1.08 1.92
N ARG A 109 20.72 1.13 1.51
CA ARG A 109 21.86 1.54 2.35
C ARG A 109 21.68 3.00 2.81
N ASN A 110 22.58 3.44 3.68
CA ASN A 110 22.65 4.84 4.07
C ASN A 110 22.82 5.72 2.81
N LEU A 111 21.94 6.72 2.66
CA LEU A 111 21.96 7.62 1.50
C LEU A 111 23.25 8.43 1.43
N PHE A 112 23.87 8.78 2.56
CA PHE A 112 25.16 9.48 2.57
C PHE A 112 26.30 8.59 2.05
N ASP A 113 26.27 7.30 2.38
CA ASP A 113 27.26 6.35 1.86
C ASP A 113 27.08 6.16 0.35
N LEU A 114 25.83 6.09 -0.12
CA LEU A 114 25.51 6.03 -1.55
C LEU A 114 25.90 7.31 -2.28
N ALA A 115 25.67 8.47 -1.69
CA ALA A 115 26.05 9.77 -2.26
C ALA A 115 27.57 9.92 -2.38
N ALA A 116 28.31 9.45 -1.36
CA ALA A 116 29.77 9.42 -1.41
C ALA A 116 30.29 8.45 -2.48
N GLU A 117 29.70 7.25 -2.60
CA GLU A 117 30.04 6.29 -3.67
C GLU A 117 29.77 6.89 -5.04
N PHE A 118 28.60 7.50 -5.24
CA PHE A 118 28.23 8.20 -6.47
C PHE A 118 29.21 9.33 -6.79
N ALA A 119 29.58 10.16 -5.81
CA ALA A 119 30.48 11.28 -6.04
C ALA A 119 31.90 10.86 -6.45
N ILE A 120 32.39 9.75 -5.90
CA ILE A 120 33.67 9.16 -6.30
C ILE A 120 33.62 8.66 -7.75
N VAL A 121 32.51 8.02 -8.13
CA VAL A 121 32.35 7.42 -9.46
C VAL A 121 32.11 8.48 -10.54
N CYS A 122 31.24 9.45 -10.27
CA CYS A 122 30.81 10.46 -11.24
C CYS A 122 31.67 11.74 -11.22
N GLY A 123 32.51 11.93 -10.18
CA GLY A 123 33.38 13.08 -10.04
C GLY A 123 32.71 14.36 -9.53
N TYR A 124 31.48 14.28 -9.03
CA TYR A 124 30.74 15.42 -8.48
C TYR A 124 29.77 14.99 -7.37
N CYS A 125 29.51 15.89 -6.41
CA CYS A 125 28.56 15.60 -5.33
C CYS A 125 27.11 15.77 -5.84
N PRO A 126 26.21 14.81 -5.60
CA PRO A 126 24.83 14.91 -6.05
C PRO A 126 24.08 15.97 -5.24
N GLU A 127 23.20 16.73 -5.91
CA GLU A 127 22.23 17.63 -5.29
C GLU A 127 20.96 16.86 -4.88
N GLU A 128 20.05 17.48 -4.11
CA GLU A 128 18.85 16.79 -3.56
C GLU A 128 17.95 16.18 -4.65
N ASP A 129 17.82 16.85 -5.79
CA ASP A 129 16.97 16.44 -6.92
C ASP A 129 17.76 15.84 -8.10
N ASP A 130 18.99 15.37 -7.85
CA ASP A 130 19.80 14.75 -8.89
C ASP A 130 19.19 13.41 -9.34
N THR A 131 18.53 13.45 -10.50
CA THR A 131 17.93 12.28 -11.15
C THR A 131 18.91 11.13 -11.40
N GLN A 132 20.19 11.42 -11.68
CA GLN A 132 21.20 10.37 -11.87
C GLN A 132 21.52 9.66 -10.56
N PHE A 133 21.56 10.41 -9.46
CA PHE A 133 21.75 9.84 -8.13
C PHE A 133 20.53 9.03 -7.68
N GLN A 134 19.31 9.54 -7.88
CA GLN A 134 18.08 8.81 -7.57
C GLN A 134 18.02 7.47 -8.31
N GLU A 135 18.36 7.48 -9.58
CA GLU A 135 18.41 6.28 -10.41
C GLU A 135 19.54 5.33 -9.99
N PHE A 136 20.71 5.84 -9.61
CA PHE A 136 21.80 5.04 -9.01
C PHE A 136 21.36 4.34 -7.72
N VAL A 137 20.64 5.04 -6.84
CA VAL A 137 20.06 4.47 -5.62
C VAL A 137 19.05 3.39 -5.98
N ARG A 138 18.13 3.66 -6.93
CA ARG A 138 17.11 2.70 -7.39
C ARG A 138 17.75 1.41 -7.91
N ARG A 139 18.73 1.50 -8.82
CA ARG A 139 19.46 0.33 -9.34
C ARG A 139 20.18 -0.44 -8.23
N THR A 140 20.79 0.25 -7.28
CA THR A 140 21.45 -0.39 -6.14
C THR A 140 20.47 -1.21 -5.31
N VAL A 141 19.27 -0.67 -5.05
CA VAL A 141 18.23 -1.37 -4.30
C VAL A 141 17.67 -2.57 -5.07
N LEU A 142 17.36 -2.40 -6.35
CA LEU A 142 16.83 -3.48 -7.17
C LEU A 142 17.84 -4.62 -7.33
N ALA A 143 19.13 -4.31 -7.42
CA ALA A 143 20.19 -5.32 -7.42
C ALA A 143 20.14 -6.19 -6.14
N GLU A 144 19.90 -5.61 -4.96
CA GLU A 144 19.74 -6.38 -3.72
C GLU A 144 18.48 -7.27 -3.74
N ILE A 145 17.36 -6.75 -4.24
CA ILE A 145 16.11 -7.50 -4.33
C ILE A 145 16.27 -8.67 -5.29
N HIS A 146 16.89 -8.46 -6.45
CA HIS A 146 17.19 -9.52 -7.42
C HIS A 146 18.13 -10.59 -6.86
N GLN A 147 19.15 -10.18 -6.10
CA GLN A 147 20.02 -11.15 -5.41
C GLN A 147 19.25 -12.02 -4.42
N ALA A 148 18.31 -11.41 -3.68
CA ALA A 148 17.45 -12.12 -2.74
C ALA A 148 16.47 -13.07 -3.43
N ILE A 149 15.76 -12.63 -4.49
CA ILE A 149 14.89 -13.49 -5.31
C ILE A 149 15.68 -14.68 -5.87
N GLY A 150 16.90 -14.42 -6.35
CA GLY A 150 17.80 -15.45 -6.88
C GLY A 150 18.21 -16.52 -5.87
N ARG A 151 18.01 -16.32 -4.55
CA ARG A 151 18.32 -17.33 -3.54
C ARG A 151 17.47 -18.59 -3.68
N LEU A 152 16.24 -18.48 -4.16
CA LEU A 152 15.36 -19.63 -4.41
C LEU A 152 15.84 -20.53 -5.56
N ARG A 153 16.68 -20.00 -6.46
CA ARG A 153 17.22 -20.71 -7.63
C ARG A 153 16.13 -21.44 -8.44
N ALA A 154 15.01 -20.77 -8.73
CA ALA A 154 13.84 -21.36 -9.37
C ALA A 154 14.15 -22.19 -10.62
N HIS A 155 15.08 -21.72 -11.46
CA HIS A 155 15.57 -22.42 -12.65
C HIS A 155 16.16 -23.82 -12.39
N ARG A 156 16.61 -24.12 -11.16
CA ARG A 156 17.15 -25.43 -10.77
C ARG A 156 16.09 -26.34 -10.15
N ARG A 157 14.88 -25.82 -9.91
CA ARG A 157 13.78 -26.49 -9.22
C ARG A 157 12.50 -26.48 -10.08
N PRO A 158 12.55 -26.87 -11.37
CA PRO A 158 11.41 -26.71 -12.30
C PRO A 158 10.16 -27.52 -11.91
N GLY A 159 10.29 -28.53 -11.04
CA GLY A 159 9.16 -29.32 -10.54
C GLY A 159 8.46 -28.73 -9.31
N GLU A 160 8.96 -27.61 -8.77
CA GLU A 160 8.48 -27.03 -7.52
C GLU A 160 7.77 -25.69 -7.76
N SER A 161 6.69 -25.45 -7.02
CA SER A 161 6.00 -24.15 -7.04
C SER A 161 6.63 -23.21 -6.02
N LEU A 162 7.28 -22.17 -6.50
CA LEU A 162 8.04 -21.22 -5.68
C LEU A 162 7.36 -19.87 -5.61
N ARG A 163 7.51 -19.18 -4.49
CA ARG A 163 6.92 -17.87 -4.26
C ARG A 163 7.91 -16.91 -3.61
N VAL A 164 7.93 -15.68 -4.10
CA VAL A 164 8.52 -14.54 -3.40
C VAL A 164 7.42 -13.57 -3.03
N VAL A 165 7.45 -13.07 -1.79
CA VAL A 165 6.55 -12.03 -1.32
C VAL A 165 7.37 -10.82 -0.90
N LEU A 166 7.32 -9.75 -1.67
CA LEU A 166 8.00 -8.49 -1.38
C LEU A 166 7.06 -7.54 -0.64
N ILE A 167 7.42 -7.15 0.58
CA ILE A 167 6.70 -6.14 1.36
C ILE A 167 7.39 -4.80 1.20
N SER A 168 7.08 -4.09 0.13
CA SER A 168 7.65 -2.79 -0.19
C SER A 168 6.90 -2.11 -1.33
N ASP A 169 6.78 -0.79 -1.26
CA ASP A 169 6.17 0.02 -2.34
C ASP A 169 7.18 0.44 -3.43
N ILE A 170 8.33 -0.24 -3.55
CA ILE A 170 9.32 0.07 -4.57
C ILE A 170 8.82 -0.34 -5.96
N GLU A 171 9.05 0.49 -6.97
CA GLU A 171 8.76 0.10 -8.36
C GLU A 171 9.72 -1.00 -8.82
N MET A 172 9.16 -2.12 -9.28
CA MET A 172 9.91 -3.28 -9.75
C MET A 172 10.15 -3.21 -11.25
N ASP A 173 11.34 -3.61 -11.69
CA ASP A 173 11.75 -3.72 -13.09
C ASP A 173 11.49 -5.12 -13.70
N ILE A 174 10.79 -5.97 -12.96
CA ILE A 174 10.33 -7.30 -13.38
C ILE A 174 8.83 -7.45 -13.13
N PRO A 175 8.12 -8.35 -13.85
CA PRO A 175 6.71 -8.59 -13.63
C PRO A 175 6.44 -9.09 -12.20
N VAL A 176 5.52 -8.44 -11.50
CA VAL A 176 5.08 -8.80 -10.15
C VAL A 176 3.56 -8.72 -10.04
N GLN A 177 2.98 -9.61 -9.23
CA GLN A 177 1.58 -9.52 -8.85
C GLN A 177 1.43 -8.55 -7.67
N GLN A 178 0.88 -7.38 -7.92
CA GLN A 178 0.62 -6.39 -6.87
C GLN A 178 -0.67 -6.73 -6.11
N ILE A 179 -0.60 -6.65 -4.79
CA ILE A 179 -1.73 -6.91 -3.88
C ILE A 179 -1.67 -5.94 -2.70
N LYS A 180 -2.81 -5.70 -2.04
CA LYS A 180 -2.84 -4.98 -0.76
C LYS A 180 -2.69 -5.97 0.40
N ALA A 181 -2.12 -5.52 1.51
CA ALA A 181 -1.91 -6.34 2.70
C ALA A 181 -3.23 -6.95 3.21
N ARG A 182 -4.33 -6.19 3.12
CA ARG A 182 -5.68 -6.63 3.52
C ARG A 182 -6.20 -7.84 2.73
N ASP A 183 -5.76 -7.98 1.48
CA ASP A 183 -6.22 -9.04 0.58
C ASP A 183 -5.52 -10.38 0.93
N LEU A 184 -4.38 -10.33 1.64
CA LEU A 184 -3.72 -11.50 2.23
C LEU A 184 -4.38 -11.91 3.54
N CYS A 185 -4.45 -10.98 4.48
CA CYS A 185 -5.08 -11.21 5.76
C CYS A 185 -5.64 -9.92 6.36
N VAL A 186 -6.81 -10.03 6.97
CA VAL A 186 -7.52 -8.88 7.57
C VAL A 186 -6.68 -8.19 8.65
N GLU A 187 -5.88 -8.95 9.39
CA GLU A 187 -5.02 -8.41 10.45
C GLU A 187 -3.85 -7.57 9.92
N ALA A 188 -3.47 -7.75 8.65
CA ALA A 188 -2.49 -6.92 7.98
C ALA A 188 -3.10 -5.66 7.34
N ALA A 189 -4.42 -5.48 7.37
CA ALA A 189 -5.06 -4.26 6.89
C ALA A 189 -4.70 -3.05 7.76
N HIS A 190 -4.76 -1.86 7.17
CA HIS A 190 -4.48 -0.63 7.91
C HIS A 190 -5.50 -0.45 9.05
N LYS A 191 -5.12 0.21 10.14
CA LYS A 191 -5.98 0.39 11.33
C LYS A 191 -7.37 0.96 11.00
N THR A 192 -7.45 1.89 10.06
CA THR A 192 -8.72 2.49 9.61
C THR A 192 -9.59 1.46 8.88
N GLU A 193 -8.99 0.66 8.00
CA GLU A 193 -9.67 -0.41 7.26
C GLU A 193 -10.15 -1.53 8.19
N ARG A 194 -9.34 -1.96 9.16
CA ARG A 194 -9.74 -2.97 10.15
C ARG A 194 -10.96 -2.53 10.96
N VAL A 195 -11.00 -1.26 11.37
CA VAL A 195 -12.15 -0.69 12.07
C VAL A 195 -13.39 -0.69 11.16
N LYS A 196 -13.24 -0.32 9.89
CA LYS A 196 -14.32 -0.35 8.89
C LYS A 196 -14.87 -1.77 8.72
N MET A 197 -14.01 -2.75 8.42
CA MET A 197 -14.40 -4.15 8.22
C MET A 197 -15.06 -4.77 9.45
N ALA A 198 -14.55 -4.46 10.65
CA ALA A 198 -15.15 -4.93 11.89
C ALA A 198 -16.55 -4.35 12.13
N ILE A 199 -16.76 -3.07 11.81
CA ILE A 199 -18.07 -2.42 11.91
C ILE A 199 -19.03 -3.03 10.88
N GLU A 200 -18.61 -3.20 9.63
CA GLU A 200 -19.41 -3.82 8.56
C GLU A 200 -19.85 -5.24 8.92
N SER A 201 -18.90 -6.09 9.35
CA SER A 201 -19.18 -7.46 9.77
C SER A 201 -20.14 -7.51 10.96
N ALA A 202 -19.96 -6.63 11.96
CA ALA A 202 -20.87 -6.55 13.11
C ALA A 202 -22.28 -6.11 12.70
N ILE A 203 -22.41 -5.15 11.77
CA ILE A 203 -23.70 -4.72 11.24
C ILE A 203 -24.40 -5.87 10.51
N LEU A 204 -23.69 -6.56 9.61
CA LEU A 204 -24.25 -7.71 8.87
C LEU A 204 -24.73 -8.82 9.81
N GLN A 205 -23.96 -9.13 10.86
CA GLN A 205 -24.35 -10.13 11.86
C GLN A 205 -25.59 -9.72 12.66
N LEU A 206 -25.72 -8.44 13.04
CA LEU A 206 -26.90 -7.93 13.74
C LEU A 206 -28.13 -7.94 12.83
N GLN A 207 -27.95 -7.62 11.55
CA GLN A 207 -29.01 -7.67 10.55
C GLN A 207 -29.48 -9.09 10.27
N ALA A 208 -28.55 -10.06 10.21
CA ALA A 208 -28.89 -11.49 10.07
C ALA A 208 -29.71 -12.00 11.26
N LYS A 209 -29.48 -11.44 12.46
CA LYS A 209 -30.24 -11.73 13.68
C LYS A 209 -31.54 -10.93 13.82
N GLY A 210 -31.81 -9.96 12.94
CA GLY A 210 -32.97 -9.08 13.02
C GLY A 210 -32.92 -8.07 14.18
N GLU A 211 -31.74 -7.82 14.73
CA GLU A 211 -31.54 -6.90 15.87
C GLU A 211 -31.35 -5.46 15.42
N LYS A 212 -31.74 -4.49 16.27
CA LYS A 212 -31.50 -3.08 15.99
C LYS A 212 -30.01 -2.78 16.03
N VAL A 213 -29.48 -2.30 14.90
CA VAL A 213 -28.12 -1.80 14.79
C VAL A 213 -27.99 -0.51 15.60
N THR A 214 -27.26 -0.57 16.71
CA THR A 214 -26.97 0.60 17.54
C THR A 214 -25.48 0.68 17.85
N GLN A 215 -24.95 1.89 18.06
CA GLN A 215 -23.54 2.11 18.38
C GLN A 215 -23.08 1.33 19.62
N GLN A 216 -23.96 1.14 20.61
CA GLN A 216 -23.64 0.37 21.81
C GLN A 216 -23.44 -1.12 21.50
N VAL A 217 -24.31 -1.69 20.66
CA VAL A 217 -24.24 -3.10 20.30
C VAL A 217 -23.04 -3.38 19.39
N VAL A 218 -22.78 -2.51 18.41
CA VAL A 218 -21.59 -2.62 17.55
C VAL A 218 -20.29 -2.46 18.36
N SER A 219 -20.26 -1.56 19.35
CA SER A 219 -19.12 -1.38 20.25
C SER A 219 -18.86 -2.62 21.10
N ALA A 220 -19.92 -3.24 21.63
CA ALA A 220 -19.81 -4.46 22.40
C ALA A 220 -19.33 -5.65 21.55
N MET A 221 -19.78 -5.77 20.30
CA MET A 221 -19.39 -6.85 19.39
C MET A 221 -17.96 -6.73 18.87
N THR A 222 -17.51 -5.51 18.57
CA THR A 222 -16.19 -5.27 17.95
C THR A 222 -15.09 -4.99 18.97
N GLN A 223 -15.45 -4.80 20.25
CA GLN A 223 -14.57 -4.28 21.30
C GLN A 223 -13.91 -2.93 20.96
N ILE A 224 -14.43 -2.21 19.96
CA ILE A 224 -13.95 -0.88 19.57
C ILE A 224 -14.64 0.16 20.47
N PRO A 225 -13.90 1.13 21.03
CA PRO A 225 -14.50 2.18 21.86
C PRO A 225 -15.60 2.94 21.12
N ARG A 226 -16.72 3.19 21.82
CA ARG A 226 -17.89 3.90 21.26
C ARG A 226 -17.55 5.25 20.63
N GLY A 227 -16.57 5.98 21.18
CA GLY A 227 -16.11 7.25 20.60
C GLY A 227 -15.48 7.11 19.21
N THR A 228 -14.76 6.02 18.96
CA THR A 228 -14.20 5.69 17.65
C THR A 228 -15.30 5.30 16.66
N ILE A 229 -16.29 4.51 17.10
CA ILE A 229 -17.45 4.14 16.27
C ILE A 229 -18.29 5.37 15.94
N ALA A 230 -18.54 6.26 16.90
CA ALA A 230 -19.31 7.49 16.69
C ALA A 230 -18.65 8.44 15.66
N ARG A 231 -17.32 8.44 15.56
CA ARG A 231 -16.58 9.25 14.59
C ARG A 231 -16.88 8.83 13.14
N TYR A 232 -16.91 7.53 12.88
CA TYR A 232 -17.24 6.99 11.55
C TYR A 232 -18.75 6.97 11.28
N TRP A 233 -19.56 6.78 12.33
CA TRP A 233 -21.02 6.87 12.26
C TRP A 233 -21.53 8.26 11.85
N ARG A 234 -20.82 9.33 12.25
CA ARG A 234 -21.19 10.71 11.90
C ARG A 234 -20.97 11.05 10.43
N LEU A 235 -19.90 10.58 9.80
CA LEU A 235 -19.70 10.72 8.35
C LEU A 235 -20.87 10.10 7.58
N PHE A 236 -21.26 8.90 8.01
CA PHE A 236 -22.34 8.18 7.36
C PHE A 236 -23.69 8.90 7.50
N ILE A 237 -24.00 9.44 8.69
CA ILE A 237 -25.22 10.21 8.92
C ILE A 237 -25.18 11.59 8.24
N SER A 238 -24.05 12.31 8.23
CA SER A 238 -23.98 13.65 7.63
C SER A 238 -24.18 13.63 6.12
N VAL A 239 -23.70 12.58 5.44
CA VAL A 239 -23.94 12.37 4.01
C VAL A 239 -25.42 12.06 3.74
N LEU A 240 -26.06 11.29 4.64
CA LEU A 240 -27.50 10.97 4.54
C LEU A 240 -28.44 12.14 4.93
N GLU A 241 -28.01 13.03 5.84
CA GLU A 241 -28.79 14.19 6.27
C GLU A 241 -28.74 15.35 5.26
N GLY A 242 -27.64 15.53 4.54
CA GLY A 242 -27.51 16.53 3.45
C GLY A 242 -28.53 16.30 2.32
N MET A 243 -28.78 15.03 1.97
CA MET A 243 -29.79 14.64 0.97
C MET A 243 -31.24 15.02 1.36
N ASN A 244 -31.53 15.11 2.67
CA ASN A 244 -32.85 15.51 3.16
C ASN A 244 -33.04 17.02 3.27
N SER A 245 -31.94 17.79 3.31
CA SER A 245 -31.97 19.25 3.47
C SER A 245 -32.31 19.98 2.17
N GLU A 246 -31.93 19.43 1.01
CA GLU A 246 -32.26 20.02 -0.31
C GLU A 246 -33.76 19.94 -0.67
N MET A 247 -34.54 19.10 0.02
CA MET A 247 -36.00 19.11 -0.15
C MET A 247 -36.68 20.28 0.56
N ASN A 248 -35.98 21.06 1.41
CA ASN A 248 -36.73 21.87 2.38
C ASN A 248 -36.18 23.25 2.78
N ASN A 249 -35.25 23.90 2.07
CA ASN A 249 -35.25 25.38 1.95
C ASN A 249 -34.13 25.94 1.07
N SER A 250 -34.47 27.01 0.34
CA SER A 250 -33.56 27.78 -0.51
C SER A 250 -32.77 28.84 0.26
N ARG A 251 -31.50 29.03 -0.17
CA ARG A 251 -30.68 30.27 -0.18
C ARG A 251 -30.33 30.94 1.16
N ASN A 252 -29.03 31.12 1.42
CA ASN A 252 -28.49 32.44 1.76
C ASN A 252 -26.94 32.60 1.63
N LYS A 253 -26.59 33.76 1.03
CA LYS A 253 -25.38 34.63 0.94
C LYS A 253 -23.93 34.08 1.02
N PRO A 254 -22.98 34.72 0.29
CA PRO A 254 -21.60 34.26 0.17
C PRO A 254 -20.71 34.63 1.37
N ASP A 255 -20.05 33.65 1.98
CA ASP A 255 -18.99 33.75 2.99
C ASP A 255 -17.60 33.61 2.30
N PRO A 256 -16.52 34.32 2.69
CA PRO A 256 -15.17 34.09 2.17
C PRO A 256 -14.65 32.63 2.27
N GLU A 257 -15.19 31.76 3.16
CA GLU A 257 -14.89 30.31 3.17
C GLU A 257 -15.47 29.55 1.95
N GLN A 258 -16.35 30.20 1.18
CA GLN A 258 -17.13 29.59 0.11
C GLN A 258 -16.32 29.40 -1.18
N GLU A 259 -15.31 30.23 -1.46
CA GLU A 259 -14.40 30.01 -2.60
C GLU A 259 -13.52 28.76 -2.38
N SER A 260 -13.02 28.54 -1.16
CA SER A 260 -12.29 27.33 -0.81
C SER A 260 -13.19 26.09 -0.83
N HIS A 261 -14.43 26.20 -0.34
CA HIS A 261 -15.37 25.08 -0.39
C HIS A 261 -15.79 24.74 -1.82
N GLN A 262 -15.93 25.74 -2.69
CA GLN A 262 -16.31 25.55 -4.08
C GLN A 262 -15.16 24.98 -4.92
N ALA A 263 -13.91 25.33 -4.61
CA ALA A 263 -12.74 24.68 -5.19
C ALA A 263 -12.64 23.20 -4.79
N ILE A 264 -12.89 22.87 -3.52
CA ILE A 264 -12.89 21.49 -3.03
C ILE A 264 -14.08 20.71 -3.61
N ALA A 265 -15.24 21.35 -3.80
CA ALA A 265 -16.38 20.75 -4.46
C ALA A 265 -16.08 20.41 -5.94
N GLY A 266 -15.37 21.28 -6.65
CA GLY A 266 -14.89 21.00 -8.01
C GLY A 266 -13.93 19.80 -8.06
N ILE A 267 -13.07 19.63 -7.04
CA ILE A 267 -12.22 18.44 -6.92
C ILE A 267 -13.07 17.19 -6.70
N LEU A 268 -14.11 17.26 -5.86
CA LEU A 268 -15.03 16.13 -5.66
C LEU A 268 -15.76 15.75 -6.96
N ASP A 269 -16.15 16.72 -7.79
CA ASP A 269 -16.73 16.46 -9.12
C ASP A 269 -15.75 15.71 -10.04
N GLU A 270 -14.47 16.09 -10.05
CA GLU A 270 -13.44 15.37 -10.82
C GLU A 270 -13.18 13.96 -10.29
N LEU A 271 -13.23 13.79 -8.96
CA LEU A 271 -13.06 12.48 -8.33
C LEU A 271 -14.23 11.55 -8.61
N ALA A 272 -15.43 12.09 -8.86
CA ALA A 272 -16.64 11.31 -9.10
C ALA A 272 -16.56 10.42 -10.35
N ASP A 273 -15.69 10.76 -11.30
CA ASP A 273 -15.44 9.97 -12.52
C ASP A 273 -14.44 8.81 -12.31
N LEU A 274 -13.85 8.69 -11.11
CA LEU A 274 -12.90 7.63 -10.80
C LEU A 274 -13.58 6.27 -10.60
N PRO A 275 -12.89 5.15 -10.92
CA PRO A 275 -13.37 3.83 -10.58
C PRO A 275 -13.46 3.65 -9.04
N ILE A 276 -14.43 2.85 -8.58
CA ILE A 276 -14.85 2.75 -7.16
C ILE A 276 -13.69 2.45 -6.19
N ASP A 277 -12.71 1.65 -6.63
CA ASP A 277 -11.54 1.27 -5.84
C ASP A 277 -10.55 2.43 -5.58
N GLN A 278 -10.62 3.48 -6.40
CA GLN A 278 -9.84 4.72 -6.30
C GLN A 278 -10.67 5.88 -5.76
N LEU A 279 -11.98 5.89 -6.03
CA LEU A 279 -12.93 6.87 -5.52
C LEU A 279 -12.96 6.89 -3.99
N LEU A 280 -13.05 5.74 -3.32
CA LEU A 280 -13.22 5.70 -1.86
C LEU A 280 -12.00 6.20 -1.06
N PRO A 281 -10.75 5.82 -1.41
CA PRO A 281 -9.57 6.42 -0.77
C PRO A 281 -9.49 7.94 -0.97
N SER A 282 -9.80 8.43 -2.17
CA SER A 282 -9.76 9.86 -2.49
C SER A 282 -10.84 10.65 -1.76
N LEU A 283 -12.06 10.11 -1.63
CA LEU A 283 -13.12 10.71 -0.80
C LEU A 283 -12.71 10.76 0.68
N HIS A 284 -12.02 9.72 1.17
CA HIS A 284 -11.53 9.73 2.54
C HIS A 284 -10.51 10.85 2.78
N GLU A 285 -9.56 11.04 1.86
CA GLU A 285 -8.57 12.11 1.95
C GLU A 285 -9.25 13.49 1.97
N VAL A 286 -10.17 13.76 1.04
CA VAL A 286 -10.85 15.05 0.96
C VAL A 286 -11.69 15.33 2.21
N PHE A 287 -12.53 14.40 2.66
CA PHE A 287 -13.42 14.65 3.80
C PHE A 287 -12.69 14.63 5.15
N PHE A 288 -11.64 13.83 5.33
CA PHE A 288 -11.00 13.68 6.64
C PHE A 288 -9.69 14.44 6.82
N ASP A 289 -8.96 14.70 5.73
CA ASP A 289 -7.67 15.38 5.80
C ASP A 289 -7.80 16.85 5.42
N TRP A 290 -8.70 17.20 4.48
CA TRP A 290 -8.82 18.59 4.00
C TRP A 290 -9.94 19.36 4.69
N LEU A 291 -11.03 18.68 5.05
CA LEU A 291 -12.23 19.33 5.59
C LEU A 291 -12.46 19.00 7.07
N LYS A 292 -12.98 19.98 7.82
CA LYS A 292 -13.53 19.71 9.14
C LYS A 292 -14.97 19.20 9.00
N PRO A 293 -15.47 18.39 9.94
CA PRO A 293 -16.82 17.83 9.88
C PRO A 293 -17.97 18.84 9.75
N LYS A 294 -17.76 20.08 10.19
CA LYS A 294 -18.73 21.18 10.05
C LYS A 294 -18.79 21.79 8.64
N GLU A 295 -17.75 21.57 7.82
CA GLU A 295 -17.58 22.13 6.47
C GLU A 295 -18.12 21.17 5.40
N TRP A 296 -18.36 19.90 5.75
CA TRP A 296 -18.75 18.85 4.81
C TRP A 296 -20.05 19.13 4.07
N GLY A 297 -21.10 19.58 4.77
CA GLY A 297 -22.38 19.92 4.13
C GLY A 297 -22.21 21.05 3.11
N SER A 298 -21.51 22.12 3.49
CA SER A 298 -21.29 23.28 2.62
C SER A 298 -20.47 22.96 1.37
N VAL A 299 -19.50 22.05 1.45
CA VAL A 299 -18.75 21.57 0.28
C VAL A 299 -19.61 20.64 -0.57
N TRP A 300 -20.35 19.73 0.07
CA TRP A 300 -21.23 18.79 -0.62
C TRP A 300 -22.30 19.51 -1.44
N ASP A 301 -22.93 20.55 -0.90
CA ASP A 301 -23.92 21.39 -1.59
C ASP A 301 -23.32 22.12 -2.82
N GLY A 302 -21.99 22.22 -2.91
CA GLY A 302 -21.27 22.81 -4.04
C GLY A 302 -20.91 21.81 -5.15
N VAL A 303 -21.02 20.50 -4.90
CA VAL A 303 -20.72 19.44 -5.87
C VAL A 303 -21.86 19.34 -6.87
N SER A 304 -21.56 19.11 -8.16
CA SER A 304 -22.59 18.97 -9.16
C SER A 304 -23.52 17.79 -8.84
N ALA A 305 -24.79 17.88 -9.26
CA ALA A 305 -25.75 16.79 -9.03
C ALA A 305 -25.28 15.46 -9.66
N ALA A 306 -24.56 15.52 -10.79
CA ALA A 306 -23.98 14.33 -11.42
C ALA A 306 -22.84 13.74 -10.58
N GLY A 307 -21.94 14.59 -10.08
CA GLY A 307 -20.84 14.17 -9.19
C GLY A 307 -21.34 13.64 -7.85
N GLN A 308 -22.34 14.29 -7.24
CA GLN A 308 -23.02 13.80 -6.05
C GLN A 308 -23.63 12.41 -6.29
N MET A 309 -24.35 12.21 -7.40
CA MET A 309 -24.93 10.91 -7.73
C MET A 309 -23.87 9.83 -7.94
N ALA A 310 -22.80 10.11 -8.69
CA ALA A 310 -21.73 9.15 -8.92
C ALA A 310 -20.96 8.80 -7.63
N ILE A 311 -20.69 9.80 -6.76
CA ILE A 311 -20.11 9.59 -5.44
C ILE A 311 -21.05 8.74 -4.57
N LEU A 312 -22.35 9.04 -4.58
CA LEU A 312 -23.36 8.29 -3.83
C LEU A 312 -23.51 6.86 -4.36
N GLU A 313 -23.46 6.64 -5.67
CA GLU A 313 -23.49 5.31 -6.30
C GLU A 313 -22.24 4.50 -5.93
N GLY A 314 -21.06 5.13 -5.98
CA GLY A 314 -19.80 4.53 -5.54
C GLY A 314 -19.79 4.19 -4.05
N LEU A 315 -20.41 5.02 -3.22
CA LEU A 315 -20.64 4.73 -1.80
C LEU A 315 -21.70 3.63 -1.61
N ALA A 316 -22.79 3.64 -2.39
CA ALA A 316 -23.89 2.69 -2.34
C ALA A 316 -23.48 1.26 -2.72
N LEU A 317 -22.58 1.10 -3.69
CA LEU A 317 -22.01 -0.18 -4.11
C LEU A 317 -21.09 -0.82 -3.04
N VAL A 318 -20.76 -0.06 -2.00
CA VAL A 318 -19.97 -0.49 -0.84
C VAL A 318 -20.88 -0.67 0.38
N LEU A 319 -22.14 -0.24 0.30
CA LEU A 319 -23.12 -0.36 1.36
C LEU A 319 -23.94 -1.65 1.22
N PRO A 320 -24.28 -2.33 2.33
CA PRO A 320 -25.16 -3.49 2.28
C PRO A 320 -26.53 -3.12 1.70
N GLU A 321 -27.09 -3.94 0.80
CA GLU A 321 -28.35 -3.71 0.05
C GLU A 321 -29.53 -3.18 0.90
N ARG A 322 -29.61 -3.54 2.19
CA ARG A 322 -30.71 -3.11 3.09
C ARG A 322 -30.60 -1.68 3.62
N VAL A 323 -29.48 -1.00 3.39
CA VAL A 323 -29.32 0.43 3.71
C VAL A 323 -30.04 1.30 2.67
N LEU A 324 -30.06 0.83 1.41
CA LEU A 324 -30.72 1.52 0.29
C LEU A 324 -32.25 1.41 0.34
N GLU A 325 -32.79 0.44 1.07
CA GLU A 325 -34.25 0.23 1.24
C GLU A 325 -34.91 1.17 2.27
N ARG A 326 -34.14 2.07 2.92
CA ARG A 326 -34.64 2.98 3.97
C ARG A 326 -34.37 4.47 3.74
N CYS A 327 -33.84 4.83 2.57
CA CYS A 327 -33.83 6.20 2.04
C CYS A 327 -35.02 6.36 1.09
#